data_AF-A0A2V6F053-F1
#
_entry.id   AF-A0A2V6F053-F1
#
_cell.length_a   1.000
_cell.length_b   1.000
_cell.length_c   1.000
_cell.angle_alpha   90.00
_cell.angle_beta   90.00
_cell.angle_gamma   90.00
#
_symmetry.space_group_name_H-M   'P 1'
#
loop_
_entity.id
_entity.type
_entity.pdbx_description
1 polymer ?
#
loop_
_entity_poly.entity_id
_entity_poly.type
_entity_poly.pdbx_seq_one_letter_code
_entity_poly.pdbx_strand_id
1 'polypeptide(L)'
;MRKGFPALALALLGTGVGMAQSPYESAADFAKYARKLREQALLKVEPQVFVPTASKTSTATRYPWKANIVTTVFWVGEQAGGNNPVPNYKSCWDANWTSNYGGFDSPDPSSRRNYIPASFTPRQNPFYCALPYNDVTHGQFKPEAPLVIPWFRTVYTEPGRSVCKDRWVAIRKGSRICYAQWEDCGPFRTDHFQYVFQNERPKPNLNHGAGLDVSPAVRDYLGLGPTDVTDWQFVEVRDVPPGPWRSYGDNNHFVIAKRQAEARLVQQSGAASR
;
A
#
# COMPACT_ATOMS: atom_id res chain seq x y z
N MET A 1 20.99 -33.61 -76.66
CA MET A 1 21.67 -32.36 -76.23
C MET A 1 20.78 -31.16 -76.55
N ARG A 2 20.79 -30.11 -75.72
CA ARG A 2 20.44 -28.67 -75.98
C ARG A 2 19.99 -28.32 -77.42
N LYS A 3 18.91 -27.59 -77.75
CA LYS A 3 17.88 -26.73 -77.09
C LYS A 3 16.53 -26.97 -77.82
N GLY A 4 15.34 -26.46 -77.46
CA GLY A 4 14.86 -25.61 -76.34
C GLY A 4 13.71 -24.67 -76.81
N PHE A 5 12.62 -24.56 -76.05
CA PHE A 5 11.40 -23.78 -76.39
C PHE A 5 11.30 -22.46 -75.61
N PRO A 6 10.63 -21.41 -76.15
CA PRO A 6 10.45 -20.13 -75.46
C PRO A 6 9.28 -20.18 -74.46
N ALA A 7 9.43 -19.53 -73.31
CA ALA A 7 8.35 -19.30 -72.35
C ALA A 7 8.24 -17.80 -72.03
N LEU A 8 7.01 -17.30 -72.04
CA LEU A 8 6.64 -15.90 -71.83
C LEU A 8 7.14 -15.34 -70.50
N ALA A 9 7.51 -14.06 -70.50
CA ALA A 9 7.65 -13.29 -69.27
C ALA A 9 6.26 -13.03 -68.66
N LEU A 10 6.13 -13.26 -67.35
CA LEU A 10 5.05 -12.71 -66.54
C LEU A 10 5.68 -11.92 -65.38
N ALA A 11 5.46 -10.61 -65.37
CA ALA A 11 6.05 -9.74 -64.35
C ALA A 11 5.31 -9.90 -63.02
N LEU A 12 6.06 -10.15 -61.95
CA LEU A 12 5.58 -10.07 -60.57
C LEU A 12 6.46 -9.06 -59.81
N LEU A 13 5.85 -7.91 -59.49
CA LEU A 13 6.46 -6.85 -58.69
C LEU A 13 6.55 -7.30 -57.22
N GLY A 14 7.67 -7.91 -56.86
CA GLY A 14 8.02 -8.23 -55.47
C GLY A 14 8.72 -7.04 -54.82
N THR A 15 8.04 -6.34 -53.91
CA THR A 15 8.60 -5.20 -53.17
C THR A 15 9.74 -5.64 -52.25
N GLY A 16 10.97 -5.27 -52.60
CA GLY A 16 12.11 -5.40 -51.68
C GLY A 16 11.90 -4.52 -50.45
N VAL A 17 11.97 -5.12 -49.26
CA VAL A 17 11.93 -4.40 -47.98
C VAL A 17 13.19 -3.54 -47.89
N GLY A 18 13.04 -2.23 -48.12
CA GLY A 18 14.12 -1.28 -47.90
C GLY A 18 14.49 -1.27 -46.43
N MET A 19 15.70 -1.72 -46.09
CA MET A 19 16.25 -1.45 -44.77
C MET A 19 16.42 0.05 -44.62
N ALA A 20 15.68 0.64 -43.69
CA ALA A 20 15.81 2.05 -43.35
C ALA A 20 17.20 2.29 -42.77
N GLN A 21 18.15 2.71 -43.61
CA GLN A 21 19.47 3.11 -43.17
C GLN A 21 19.33 4.32 -42.24
N SER A 22 19.76 4.15 -41.00
CA SER A 22 19.96 5.26 -40.06
C SER A 22 20.89 6.29 -40.72
N PRO A 23 20.54 7.59 -40.79
CA PRO A 23 21.35 8.62 -41.47
C PRO A 23 22.62 9.02 -40.68
N TYR A 24 23.12 8.14 -39.82
CA TYR A 24 24.28 8.36 -38.96
C TYR A 24 25.27 7.20 -39.15
N GLU A 25 26.46 7.51 -39.68
CA GLU A 25 27.49 6.52 -40.03
C GLU A 25 28.12 5.84 -38.80
N SER A 26 27.96 6.41 -37.60
CA SER A 26 28.38 5.77 -36.35
C SER A 26 27.48 6.09 -35.15
N ALA A 27 27.53 5.22 -34.13
CA ALA A 27 26.87 5.45 -32.84
C ALA A 27 27.41 6.71 -32.11
N ALA A 28 28.66 7.11 -32.38
CA ALA A 28 29.23 8.33 -31.82
C ALA A 28 28.60 9.60 -32.43
N ASP A 29 28.21 9.56 -33.70
CA ASP A 29 27.57 10.68 -34.39
C ASP A 29 26.10 10.81 -33.98
N PHE A 30 25.40 9.69 -33.79
CA PHE A 30 24.09 9.69 -33.11
C PHE A 30 24.18 10.31 -31.70
N ALA A 31 25.21 9.96 -30.92
CA ALA A 31 25.42 10.51 -29.57
C ALA A 31 25.82 12.00 -29.56
N LYS A 32 26.43 12.53 -30.63
CA LYS A 32 26.63 13.98 -30.83
C LYS A 32 25.31 14.66 -31.21
N TYR A 33 24.56 14.09 -32.14
CA TYR A 33 23.28 14.63 -32.60
C TYR A 33 22.24 14.68 -31.47
N ALA A 34 22.10 13.62 -30.69
CA ALA A 34 21.21 13.57 -29.53
C ALA A 34 21.56 14.60 -28.45
N ARG A 35 22.86 14.88 -28.22
CA ARG A 35 23.30 15.97 -27.33
C ARG A 35 22.90 17.34 -27.87
N LYS A 36 23.14 17.60 -29.16
CA LYS A 36 22.75 18.85 -29.82
C LYS A 36 21.24 19.09 -29.77
N LEU A 37 20.42 18.05 -29.99
CA LEU A 37 18.97 18.13 -29.82
C LEU A 37 18.57 18.46 -28.37
N ARG A 38 19.24 17.87 -27.38
CA ARG A 38 18.99 18.15 -25.96
C ARG A 38 19.35 19.58 -25.58
N GLU A 39 20.47 20.10 -26.08
CA GLU A 39 20.88 21.50 -25.88
C GLU A 39 19.90 22.47 -26.57
N GLN A 40 19.48 22.19 -27.80
CA GLN A 40 18.47 22.99 -28.51
C GLN A 40 17.08 22.93 -27.85
N ALA A 41 16.72 21.81 -27.23
CA ALA A 41 15.50 21.69 -26.43
C ALA A 41 15.59 22.54 -25.16
N LEU A 42 16.71 22.47 -24.42
CA LEU A 42 16.94 23.27 -23.21
C LEU A 42 16.94 24.78 -23.49
N LEU A 43 17.50 25.21 -24.62
CA LEU A 43 17.48 26.62 -25.07
C LEU A 43 16.08 27.12 -25.49
N LYS A 44 15.10 26.22 -25.68
CA LYS A 44 13.70 26.55 -26.02
C LYS A 44 12.74 26.43 -24.83
N VAL A 45 13.21 26.06 -23.64
CA VAL A 45 12.38 26.09 -22.43
C VAL A 45 12.41 27.51 -21.87
N GLU A 46 11.42 28.32 -22.25
CA GLU A 46 11.09 29.52 -21.47
C GLU A 46 10.64 29.09 -20.06
N PRO A 47 11.08 29.79 -19.00
CA PRO A 47 10.62 29.50 -17.65
C PRO A 47 9.14 29.87 -17.51
N GLN A 48 8.27 28.87 -17.60
CA GLN A 48 6.85 28.98 -17.27
C GLN A 48 6.70 29.32 -15.77
N VAL A 49 6.73 30.61 -15.44
CA VAL A 49 6.41 31.12 -14.11
C VAL A 49 4.90 30.93 -13.90
N PHE A 50 4.54 29.79 -13.33
CA PHE A 50 3.16 29.44 -13.02
C PHE A 50 2.67 30.29 -11.84
N VAL A 51 2.17 31.49 -12.12
CA VAL A 51 1.58 32.38 -11.10
C VAL A 51 0.26 31.75 -10.65
N PRO A 52 0.10 31.29 -9.39
CA PRO A 52 -1.12 30.59 -8.98
C PRO A 52 -2.26 31.59 -8.71
N THR A 53 -2.92 32.06 -9.78
CA THR A 53 -4.14 32.86 -9.66
C THR A 53 -5.34 31.97 -9.34
N ALA A 54 -5.34 31.41 -8.12
CA ALA A 54 -6.47 30.70 -7.56
C ALA A 54 -6.45 30.83 -6.03
N SER A 55 -7.36 31.65 -5.49
CA SER A 55 -7.71 31.64 -4.07
C SER A 55 -8.30 30.29 -3.70
N LYS A 56 -7.44 29.34 -3.31
CA LYS A 56 -7.83 28.01 -2.85
C LYS A 56 -7.47 27.87 -1.37
N THR A 57 -8.50 28.02 -0.54
CA THR A 57 -8.52 27.51 0.84
C THR A 57 -8.57 25.98 0.81
N SER A 58 -7.52 25.34 0.28
CA SER A 58 -7.37 23.89 0.25
C SER A 58 -6.13 23.50 1.03
N THR A 59 -6.33 23.14 2.30
CA THR A 59 -5.37 22.34 3.06
C THR A 59 -5.22 20.99 2.36
N ALA A 60 -4.27 20.89 1.43
CA ALA A 60 -3.91 19.63 0.80
C ALA A 60 -3.48 18.67 1.92
N THR A 61 -4.25 17.59 2.12
CA THR A 61 -3.93 16.60 3.13
C THR A 61 -2.57 15.97 2.81
N ARG A 62 -1.72 15.80 3.83
CA ARG A 62 -0.34 15.28 3.69
C ARG A 62 -0.28 13.99 2.87
N TYR A 63 -1.36 13.22 2.92
CA TYR A 63 -1.60 12.03 2.12
C TYR A 63 -2.93 12.22 1.37
N PRO A 64 -3.00 11.98 0.04
CA PRO A 64 -4.25 12.03 -0.71
C PRO A 64 -5.07 10.76 -0.51
N TRP A 65 -6.41 10.89 -0.63
CA TRP A 65 -7.32 9.74 -0.68
C TRP A 65 -7.12 8.92 -1.96
N LYS A 66 -6.93 7.61 -1.80
CA LYS A 66 -7.11 6.62 -2.86
C LYS A 66 -8.57 6.22 -2.87
N ALA A 67 -9.31 6.74 -3.84
CA ALA A 67 -10.76 6.56 -3.92
C ALA A 67 -11.16 5.28 -4.67
N ASN A 68 -12.36 4.77 -4.41
CA ASN A 68 -12.97 3.63 -5.11
C ASN A 68 -12.05 2.39 -5.21
N ILE A 69 -11.51 1.96 -4.07
CA ILE A 69 -10.62 0.79 -3.95
C ILE A 69 -11.45 -0.44 -3.59
N VAL A 70 -11.34 -1.51 -4.39
CA VAL A 70 -11.93 -2.81 -4.04
C VAL A 70 -11.27 -3.29 -2.75
N THR A 71 -12.11 -3.58 -1.77
CA THR A 71 -11.76 -3.85 -0.39
C THR A 71 -12.33 -5.20 0.01
N THR A 72 -11.48 -6.07 0.54
CA THR A 72 -11.84 -7.42 0.99
C THR A 72 -11.61 -7.59 2.48
N VAL A 73 -12.21 -8.64 3.06
CA VAL A 73 -12.11 -8.93 4.49
C VAL A 73 -11.17 -10.13 4.69
N PHE A 74 -10.19 -9.96 5.58
CA PHE A 74 -9.24 -10.99 6.01
C PHE A 74 -9.13 -10.98 7.54
N TRP A 75 -8.62 -12.05 8.14
CA TRP A 75 -8.50 -12.09 9.60
C TRP A 75 -7.30 -12.89 10.14
N VAL A 76 -6.84 -12.49 11.33
CA VAL A 76 -5.76 -13.18 12.05
C VAL A 76 -6.14 -14.62 12.36
N GLY A 77 -5.25 -15.54 12.00
CA GLY A 77 -5.41 -16.98 12.20
C GLY A 77 -6.29 -17.68 11.17
N GLU A 78 -6.66 -17.02 10.07
CA GLU A 78 -7.30 -17.66 8.93
C GLU A 78 -6.48 -18.85 8.40
N GLN A 79 -7.15 -19.97 8.17
CA GLN A 79 -6.54 -21.16 7.57
C GLN A 79 -6.48 -21.02 6.05
N ALA A 80 -5.51 -21.70 5.44
CA ALA A 80 -5.50 -21.84 3.99
C ALA A 80 -6.74 -22.64 3.54
N GLY A 81 -7.39 -22.18 2.48
CA GLY A 81 -8.65 -22.73 1.98
C GLY A 81 -8.87 -22.38 0.51
N GLY A 82 -9.99 -22.81 -0.07
CA GLY A 82 -10.19 -22.83 -1.54
C GLY A 82 -9.82 -21.55 -2.29
N ASN A 83 -10.18 -20.37 -1.75
CA ASN A 83 -9.87 -19.07 -2.35
C ASN A 83 -8.70 -18.33 -1.67
N ASN A 84 -8.20 -18.83 -0.54
CA ASN A 84 -7.06 -18.24 0.18
C ASN A 84 -5.89 -19.25 0.25
N PRO A 85 -4.91 -19.18 -0.66
CA PRO A 85 -3.78 -20.09 -0.68
C PRO A 85 -2.75 -19.86 0.44
N VAL A 86 -2.84 -18.75 1.19
CA VAL A 86 -1.87 -18.37 2.22
C VAL A 86 -2.58 -18.17 3.57
N PRO A 87 -2.26 -18.97 4.60
CA PRO A 87 -2.87 -18.84 5.91
C PRO A 87 -2.34 -17.61 6.66
N ASN A 88 -3.24 -16.88 7.33
CA ASN A 88 -2.94 -15.65 8.07
C ASN A 88 -2.51 -15.93 9.53
N TYR A 89 -1.78 -17.03 9.78
CA TYR A 89 -1.21 -17.32 11.11
C TYR A 89 -0.01 -16.43 11.46
N LYS A 90 0.59 -15.83 10.43
CA LYS A 90 1.69 -14.86 10.45
C LYS A 90 1.29 -13.68 9.56
N SER A 91 1.80 -12.49 9.86
CA SER A 91 1.80 -11.37 8.93
C SER A 91 3.16 -11.25 8.23
N CYS A 92 3.28 -10.31 7.31
CA CYS A 92 4.55 -9.97 6.68
C CYS A 92 5.61 -9.38 7.63
N TRP A 93 5.24 -9.06 8.88
CA TRP A 93 6.14 -8.55 9.93
C TRP A 93 6.05 -9.30 11.28
N ASP A 94 5.03 -10.13 11.50
CA ASP A 94 4.86 -10.92 12.72
C ASP A 94 4.76 -12.42 12.40
N ALA A 95 5.83 -13.17 12.68
CA ALA A 95 5.88 -14.62 12.44
C ALA A 95 4.95 -15.44 13.37
N ASN A 96 4.47 -14.84 14.47
CA ASN A 96 3.65 -15.49 15.49
C ASN A 96 2.28 -14.78 15.65
N TRP A 97 1.77 -14.20 14.56
CA TRP A 97 0.69 -13.20 14.59
C TRP A 97 -0.55 -13.63 15.35
N THR A 98 -1.06 -14.86 15.13
CA THR A 98 -2.22 -15.37 15.91
C THR A 98 -1.96 -15.41 17.41
N SER A 99 -0.77 -15.86 17.82
CA SER A 99 -0.39 -15.91 19.23
C SER A 99 -0.29 -14.49 19.79
N ASN A 100 0.39 -13.58 19.08
CA ASN A 100 0.59 -12.21 19.52
C ASN A 100 -0.70 -11.38 19.55
N TYR A 101 -1.66 -11.61 18.64
CA TYR A 101 -3.01 -11.07 18.70
C TYR A 101 -3.82 -11.63 19.88
N GLY A 102 -3.52 -12.87 20.31
CA GLY A 102 -4.14 -13.53 21.46
C GLY A 102 -5.11 -14.67 21.10
N GLY A 103 -5.27 -14.98 19.81
CA GLY A 103 -6.17 -16.02 19.34
C GLY A 103 -6.64 -15.81 17.90
N PHE A 104 -7.60 -16.62 17.46
CA PHE A 104 -8.27 -16.52 16.16
C PHE A 104 -9.26 -15.34 16.14
N ASP A 105 -9.10 -14.40 15.22
CA ASP A 105 -9.99 -13.23 15.09
C ASP A 105 -11.27 -13.60 14.31
N SER A 106 -12.18 -14.34 14.94
CA SER A 106 -13.34 -14.93 14.24
C SER A 106 -14.11 -13.90 13.41
N PRO A 107 -14.30 -14.11 12.09
CA PRO A 107 -15.04 -13.21 11.22
C PRO A 107 -16.55 -13.37 11.38
N ASP A 108 -17.05 -14.43 12.02
CA ASP A 108 -18.48 -14.64 12.24
C ASP A 108 -19.06 -13.57 13.19
N PRO A 109 -20.06 -12.78 12.77
CA PRO A 109 -20.71 -11.79 13.63
C PRO A 109 -21.29 -12.36 14.93
N SER A 110 -21.74 -13.62 14.95
CA SER A 110 -22.28 -14.25 16.17
C SER A 110 -21.20 -14.55 17.22
N SER A 111 -19.95 -14.68 16.77
CA SER A 111 -18.75 -14.95 17.58
C SER A 111 -18.03 -13.67 18.05
N ARG A 112 -18.64 -12.48 17.88
CA ARG A 112 -18.03 -11.18 18.18
C ARG A 112 -18.83 -10.39 19.21
N ARG A 113 -18.12 -9.61 20.04
CA ARG A 113 -18.70 -8.68 21.01
C ARG A 113 -18.16 -7.29 20.74
N ASN A 114 -19.05 -6.37 20.37
CA ASN A 114 -18.69 -5.07 19.79
C ASN A 114 -17.84 -5.26 18.52
N TYR A 115 -16.52 -5.07 18.61
CA TYR A 115 -15.58 -5.13 17.49
C TYR A 115 -14.43 -6.12 17.73
N ILE A 116 -14.54 -7.01 18.73
CA ILE A 116 -13.54 -8.02 19.09
C ILE A 116 -14.15 -9.43 19.13
N PRO A 117 -13.33 -10.50 19.05
CA PRO A 117 -13.80 -11.86 19.34
C PRO A 117 -14.46 -11.95 20.72
N ALA A 118 -15.54 -12.72 20.83
CA ALA A 118 -16.27 -12.86 22.09
C ALA A 118 -15.47 -13.64 23.16
N SER A 119 -14.55 -14.51 22.74
CA SER A 119 -13.82 -15.45 23.60
C SER A 119 -12.57 -14.89 24.30
N PHE A 120 -12.01 -13.76 23.86
CA PHE A 120 -10.83 -13.14 24.48
C PHE A 120 -10.76 -11.63 24.25
N THR A 121 -9.94 -10.93 25.04
CA THR A 121 -9.55 -9.55 24.75
C THR A 121 -8.26 -9.56 23.92
N PRO A 122 -8.21 -8.96 22.72
CA PRO A 122 -7.05 -9.04 21.85
C PRO A 122 -5.86 -8.22 22.40
N ARG A 123 -4.67 -8.80 22.26
CA ARG A 123 -3.36 -8.22 22.63
C ARG A 123 -2.73 -7.40 21.51
N GLN A 124 -3.28 -7.43 20.30
CA GLN A 124 -3.01 -6.43 19.26
C GLN A 124 -4.30 -5.69 18.90
N ASN A 125 -4.20 -4.58 18.18
CA ASN A 125 -5.35 -3.76 17.82
C ASN A 125 -6.30 -4.55 16.89
N PRO A 126 -7.60 -4.72 17.22
CA PRO A 126 -8.57 -5.42 16.37
C PRO A 126 -8.90 -4.66 15.08
N PHE A 127 -8.62 -3.36 15.00
CA PHE A 127 -8.76 -2.57 13.79
C PHE A 127 -7.43 -2.55 13.03
N TYR A 128 -7.27 -3.53 12.13
CA TYR A 128 -6.09 -3.69 11.30
C TYR A 128 -6.44 -3.81 9.82
N CYS A 129 -5.45 -3.57 8.96
CA CYS A 129 -5.55 -3.70 7.51
C CYS A 129 -4.25 -4.23 6.88
N ALA A 130 -4.37 -4.69 5.64
CA ALA A 130 -3.24 -4.97 4.76
C ALA A 130 -3.24 -4.06 3.53
N LEU A 131 -2.06 -3.60 3.13
CA LEU A 131 -1.79 -2.93 1.86
C LEU A 131 -0.68 -3.69 1.12
N PRO A 132 -0.67 -3.71 -0.24
CA PRO A 132 0.10 -4.69 -1.01
C PRO A 132 1.59 -4.34 -1.15
N TYR A 133 2.25 -4.04 -0.02
CA TYR A 133 3.66 -3.68 0.04
C TYR A 133 4.30 -4.08 1.38
N ASN A 134 5.36 -4.90 1.33
CA ASN A 134 6.31 -5.10 2.43
C ASN A 134 7.55 -4.26 2.14
N ASP A 135 8.00 -3.46 3.11
CA ASP A 135 9.23 -2.66 3.04
C ASP A 135 10.50 -3.43 3.42
N VAL A 136 10.36 -4.61 4.02
CA VAL A 136 11.44 -5.47 4.49
C VAL A 136 11.47 -6.80 3.73
N THR A 137 12.68 -7.32 3.47
CA THR A 137 12.91 -8.66 2.97
C THR A 137 14.27 -9.18 3.48
N HIS A 138 14.35 -10.45 3.87
CA HIS A 138 15.59 -11.08 4.39
C HIS A 138 16.30 -10.27 5.50
N GLY A 139 15.54 -9.62 6.39
CA GLY A 139 16.08 -8.81 7.49
C GLY A 139 16.67 -7.45 7.05
N GLN A 140 16.43 -7.01 5.81
CA GLN A 140 16.89 -5.74 5.27
C GLN A 140 15.74 -4.96 4.65
N PHE A 141 15.88 -3.65 4.52
CA PHE A 141 14.92 -2.86 3.74
C PHE A 141 15.07 -3.13 2.25
N LYS A 142 13.96 -3.11 1.51
CA LYS A 142 14.00 -3.13 0.05
C LYS A 142 14.61 -1.84 -0.51
N PRO A 143 15.33 -1.87 -1.65
CA PRO A 143 16.07 -0.70 -2.16
C PRO A 143 15.21 0.54 -2.40
N GLU A 144 13.94 0.37 -2.76
CA GLU A 144 13.00 1.46 -3.01
C GLU A 144 12.39 2.07 -1.74
N ALA A 145 12.36 1.34 -0.61
CA ALA A 145 11.75 1.79 0.64
C ALA A 145 12.24 3.18 1.11
N PRO A 146 13.56 3.48 1.17
CA PRO A 146 14.05 4.82 1.55
C PRO A 146 13.77 5.93 0.52
N LEU A 147 13.32 5.57 -0.69
CA LEU A 147 13.01 6.50 -1.78
C LEU A 147 11.51 6.82 -1.85
N VAL A 148 10.64 5.86 -1.53
CA VAL A 148 9.19 5.96 -1.77
C VAL A 148 8.34 6.14 -0.51
N ILE A 149 8.83 5.72 0.66
CA ILE A 149 8.05 5.80 1.92
C ILE A 149 8.18 7.20 2.52
N PRO A 150 7.12 8.02 2.60
CA PRO A 150 7.23 9.45 2.93
C PRO A 150 7.77 9.77 4.33
N TRP A 151 7.74 8.79 5.24
CA TRP A 151 8.19 8.90 6.63
C TRP A 151 9.44 8.06 6.94
N PHE A 152 10.09 7.46 5.94
CA PHE A 152 11.23 6.55 6.16
C PHE A 152 12.31 7.17 7.06
N ARG A 153 12.82 8.35 6.67
CA ARG A 153 13.90 9.05 7.38
C ARG A 153 13.54 9.49 8.80
N THR A 154 12.25 9.57 9.12
CA THR A 154 11.75 9.98 10.45
C THR A 154 11.39 8.81 11.36
N VAL A 155 11.24 7.60 10.81
CA VAL A 155 10.78 6.40 11.55
C VAL A 155 11.85 5.29 11.56
N TYR A 156 12.79 5.29 10.60
CA TYR A 156 13.91 4.36 10.57
C TYR A 156 14.70 4.38 11.89
N THR A 157 14.86 3.19 12.48
CA THR A 157 15.71 2.97 13.66
C THR A 157 16.90 2.07 13.32
N GLU A 158 16.63 0.91 12.71
CA GLU A 158 17.61 -0.15 12.46
C GLU A 158 17.21 -0.98 11.22
N PRO A 159 18.16 -1.68 10.56
CA PRO A 159 17.86 -2.54 9.42
C PRO A 159 16.85 -3.65 9.76
N GLY A 160 15.92 -3.89 8.84
CA GLY A 160 14.93 -4.98 8.99
C GLY A 160 13.75 -4.67 9.92
N ARG A 161 13.76 -3.55 10.64
CA ARG A 161 12.61 -3.07 11.42
C ARG A 161 11.66 -2.27 10.52
N SER A 162 10.53 -2.87 10.14
CA SER A 162 9.56 -2.21 9.24
C SER A 162 9.17 -0.81 9.72
N VAL A 163 9.15 0.14 8.79
CA VAL A 163 8.59 1.49 8.96
C VAL A 163 7.13 1.58 8.47
N CYS A 164 6.60 0.50 7.88
CA CYS A 164 5.20 0.38 7.44
C CYS A 164 4.28 -0.15 8.55
N LYS A 165 4.75 -1.13 9.34
CA LYS A 165 3.99 -1.71 10.45
C LYS A 165 3.54 -0.66 11.46
N ASP A 166 2.37 -0.87 12.08
CA ASP A 166 1.75 -0.04 13.12
C ASP A 166 1.34 1.39 12.67
N ARG A 167 1.60 1.76 11.40
CA ARG A 167 1.13 3.02 10.79
C ARG A 167 -0.38 3.00 10.60
N TRP A 168 -1.01 4.17 10.56
CA TRP A 168 -2.46 4.29 10.52
C TRP A 168 -2.99 4.68 9.14
N VAL A 169 -4.15 4.11 8.79
CA VAL A 169 -4.98 4.54 7.67
C VAL A 169 -6.36 4.98 8.16
N ALA A 170 -6.95 5.95 7.47
CA ALA A 170 -8.38 6.24 7.52
C ALA A 170 -9.05 5.57 6.33
N ILE A 171 -10.16 4.87 6.56
CA ILE A 171 -10.92 4.09 5.56
C ILE A 171 -12.35 4.60 5.56
N ARG A 172 -12.87 5.02 4.40
CA ARG A 172 -14.17 5.68 4.26
C ARG A 172 -15.15 4.82 3.45
N LYS A 173 -16.37 4.68 3.96
CA LYS A 173 -17.52 4.10 3.26
C LYS A 173 -18.72 5.05 3.40
N GLY A 174 -19.11 5.69 2.31
CA GLY A 174 -20.14 6.73 2.34
C GLY A 174 -19.75 7.85 3.32
N SER A 175 -20.62 8.10 4.32
CA SER A 175 -20.39 9.08 5.38
C SER A 175 -19.59 8.56 6.59
N ARG A 176 -19.28 7.25 6.66
CA ARG A 176 -18.59 6.63 7.81
C ARG A 176 -17.08 6.55 7.53
N ILE A 177 -16.27 6.85 8.54
CA ILE A 177 -14.81 6.72 8.50
C ILE A 177 -14.35 5.84 9.66
N CYS A 178 -13.60 4.80 9.36
CA CYS A 178 -12.92 3.93 10.31
C CYS A 178 -11.41 4.19 10.26
N TYR A 179 -10.70 3.85 11.33
CA TYR A 179 -9.25 3.97 11.40
C TYR A 179 -8.65 2.63 11.78
N ALA A 180 -7.60 2.20 11.08
CA ALA A 180 -6.96 0.90 11.26
C ALA A 180 -5.43 1.02 11.23
N GLN A 181 -4.75 0.10 11.92
CA GLN A 181 -3.29 -0.04 11.85
C GLN A 181 -2.90 -0.99 10.70
N TRP A 182 -1.82 -0.67 10.02
CA TRP A 182 -1.25 -1.50 8.97
C TRP A 182 -0.40 -2.60 9.61
N GLU A 183 -0.90 -3.84 9.56
CA GLU A 183 -0.30 -4.99 10.27
C GLU A 183 0.15 -6.13 9.35
N ASP A 184 -0.29 -6.13 8.08
CA ASP A 184 0.06 -7.16 7.10
C ASP A 184 0.17 -6.63 5.66
N CYS A 185 0.55 -7.50 4.71
CA CYS A 185 0.85 -7.16 3.33
C CYS A 185 -0.01 -7.96 2.34
N GLY A 186 -0.98 -7.29 1.71
CA GLY A 186 -1.96 -7.85 0.78
C GLY A 186 -2.82 -6.73 0.19
N PRO A 187 -3.63 -6.97 -0.86
CA PRO A 187 -4.04 -8.29 -1.34
C PRO A 187 -3.09 -8.88 -2.40
N PHE A 188 -2.91 -10.21 -2.39
CA PHE A 188 -2.19 -11.05 -3.38
C PHE A 188 -0.71 -10.74 -3.69
N ARG A 189 -0.16 -9.61 -3.24
CA ARG A 189 1.24 -9.24 -3.50
C ARG A 189 1.79 -8.28 -2.44
N THR A 190 3.12 -8.15 -2.40
CA THR A 190 3.85 -7.43 -1.33
C THR A 190 4.88 -6.45 -1.88
N ASP A 191 4.74 -6.01 -3.14
CA ASP A 191 5.73 -5.24 -3.90
C ASP A 191 5.15 -4.01 -4.64
N HIS A 192 3.89 -3.65 -4.41
CA HIS A 192 3.18 -2.62 -5.19
C HIS A 192 3.31 -1.19 -4.62
N PHE A 193 4.53 -0.73 -4.42
CA PHE A 193 4.80 0.62 -3.88
C PHE A 193 4.20 1.76 -4.73
N GLN A 194 4.09 1.57 -6.05
CA GLN A 194 3.52 2.58 -6.97
C GLN A 194 2.05 2.85 -6.68
N TYR A 195 1.29 1.84 -6.27
CA TYR A 195 -0.09 2.04 -5.82
C TYR A 195 -0.10 2.57 -4.39
N VAL A 196 0.69 1.99 -3.48
CA VAL A 196 0.63 2.32 -2.05
C VAL A 196 1.10 3.76 -1.76
N PHE A 197 2.24 4.19 -2.30
CA PHE A 197 2.83 5.51 -2.03
C PHE A 197 2.74 6.51 -3.18
N GLN A 198 2.41 6.07 -4.40
CA GLN A 198 2.26 6.94 -5.57
C GLN A 198 0.81 6.87 -6.10
N ASN A 199 0.63 7.12 -7.40
CA ASN A 199 -0.67 7.38 -8.03
C ASN A 199 -1.21 6.22 -8.88
N GLU A 200 -0.58 5.03 -8.87
CA GLU A 200 -1.14 3.87 -9.57
C GLU A 200 -2.45 3.39 -8.93
N ARG A 201 -3.20 2.57 -9.68
CA ARG A 201 -4.34 1.79 -9.19
C ARG A 201 -3.86 0.40 -8.76
N PRO A 202 -4.61 -0.34 -7.91
CA PRO A 202 -4.35 -1.76 -7.69
C PRO A 202 -4.28 -2.53 -9.03
N LYS A 203 -3.38 -3.50 -9.15
CA LYS A 203 -3.34 -4.38 -10.33
C LYS A 203 -4.49 -5.39 -10.27
N PRO A 204 -4.97 -5.89 -11.43
CA PRO A 204 -5.91 -7.01 -11.46
C PRO A 204 -5.42 -8.20 -10.64
N ASN A 205 -6.33 -8.82 -9.89
CA ASN A 205 -6.12 -10.01 -9.07
C ASN A 205 -7.44 -10.79 -8.96
N LEU A 206 -7.42 -11.94 -8.26
CA LEU A 206 -8.59 -12.83 -8.14
C LEU A 206 -9.81 -12.13 -7.49
N ASN A 207 -9.59 -11.15 -6.61
CA ASN A 207 -10.65 -10.34 -6.01
C ASN A 207 -10.88 -9.03 -6.81
N HIS A 208 -10.97 -9.13 -8.14
CA HIS A 208 -11.30 -8.02 -9.05
C HIS A 208 -10.44 -6.75 -8.93
N GLY A 209 -9.16 -6.90 -8.54
CA GLY A 209 -8.26 -5.76 -8.31
C GLY A 209 -8.41 -5.17 -6.92
N ALA A 210 -8.61 -6.01 -5.91
CA ALA A 210 -8.55 -5.61 -4.50
C ALA A 210 -7.22 -4.91 -4.19
N GLY A 211 -7.29 -3.81 -3.45
CA GLY A 211 -6.13 -2.99 -3.07
C GLY A 211 -6.03 -2.70 -1.58
N LEU A 212 -6.92 -3.26 -0.77
CA LEU A 212 -6.99 -3.09 0.68
C LEU A 212 -7.68 -4.33 1.25
N ASP A 213 -7.05 -5.02 2.19
CA ASP A 213 -7.74 -5.99 3.04
C ASP A 213 -7.98 -5.37 4.43
N VAL A 214 -9.13 -5.63 5.04
CA VAL A 214 -9.51 -5.06 6.33
C VAL A 214 -9.98 -6.12 7.32
N SER A 215 -9.73 -5.89 8.61
CA SER A 215 -10.16 -6.80 9.66
C SER A 215 -11.69 -6.88 9.79
N PRO A 216 -12.22 -7.94 10.44
CA PRO A 216 -13.65 -8.03 10.75
C PRO A 216 -14.14 -6.82 11.56
N ALA A 217 -13.32 -6.23 12.44
CA ALA A 217 -13.67 -5.03 13.20
C ALA A 217 -13.96 -3.80 12.29
N VAL A 218 -13.15 -3.61 11.25
CA VAL A 218 -13.34 -2.54 10.26
C VAL A 218 -14.58 -2.82 9.41
N ARG A 219 -14.77 -4.06 8.96
CA ARG A 219 -15.99 -4.51 8.26
C ARG A 219 -17.24 -4.21 9.08
N ASP A 220 -17.26 -4.62 10.35
CA ASP A 220 -18.40 -4.46 11.26
C ASP A 220 -18.71 -2.98 11.51
N TYR A 221 -17.67 -2.15 11.70
CA TYR A 221 -17.83 -0.71 11.92
C TYR A 221 -18.36 0.02 10.68
N LEU A 222 -17.86 -0.30 9.48
CA LEU A 222 -18.28 0.37 8.23
C LEU A 222 -19.55 -0.23 7.63
N GLY A 223 -19.90 -1.47 7.97
CA GLY A 223 -21.02 -2.22 7.37
C GLY A 223 -20.70 -2.77 5.99
N LEU A 224 -19.47 -3.26 5.78
CA LEU A 224 -19.01 -3.78 4.48
C LEU A 224 -19.54 -5.19 4.20
N GLY A 225 -19.79 -5.49 2.92
CA GLY A 225 -19.93 -6.87 2.45
C GLY A 225 -18.58 -7.63 2.43
N PRO A 226 -18.58 -8.92 2.04
CA PRO A 226 -17.35 -9.72 1.91
C PRO A 226 -16.33 -9.13 0.93
N THR A 227 -16.84 -8.51 -0.14
CA THR A 227 -16.10 -7.66 -1.07
C THR A 227 -16.92 -6.39 -1.26
N ASP A 228 -16.28 -5.23 -1.13
CA ASP A 228 -16.94 -3.94 -1.27
C ASP A 228 -15.95 -2.88 -1.83
N VAL A 229 -16.39 -1.64 -1.97
CA VAL A 229 -15.56 -0.51 -2.41
C VAL A 229 -15.50 0.56 -1.32
N THR A 230 -14.27 0.96 -0.95
CA THR A 230 -13.98 2.02 0.03
C THR A 230 -12.97 3.03 -0.52
N ASP A 231 -12.81 4.16 0.15
CA ASP A 231 -11.65 5.04 -0.05
C ASP A 231 -10.69 4.88 1.14
N TRP A 232 -9.38 5.07 0.95
CA TRP A 232 -8.45 5.15 2.08
C TRP A 232 -7.34 6.19 1.90
N GLN A 233 -6.78 6.65 3.02
CA GLN A 233 -5.56 7.48 3.06
C GLN A 233 -4.72 7.12 4.29
N PHE A 234 -3.40 7.36 4.23
CA PHE A 234 -2.59 7.37 5.46
C PHE A 234 -2.97 8.54 6.37
N VAL A 235 -2.79 8.37 7.68
CA VAL A 235 -2.94 9.43 8.69
C VAL A 235 -1.84 9.32 9.74
N GLU A 236 -1.49 10.42 10.39
CA GLU A 236 -0.60 10.35 11.57
C GLU A 236 -1.39 9.97 12.82
N VAL A 237 -0.71 9.36 13.80
CA VAL A 237 -1.31 8.94 15.07
C VAL A 237 -2.07 10.08 15.77
N ARG A 238 -1.53 11.31 15.74
CA ARG A 238 -2.19 12.50 16.32
C ARG A 238 -3.52 12.88 15.65
N ASP A 239 -3.69 12.48 14.39
CA ASP A 239 -4.83 12.83 13.54
C ASP A 239 -5.91 11.71 13.56
N VAL A 240 -5.74 10.67 14.39
CA VAL A 240 -6.70 9.59 14.62
C VAL A 240 -7.66 9.96 15.78
N PRO A 241 -8.94 10.28 15.49
CA PRO A 241 -9.88 10.76 16.49
C PRO A 241 -10.30 9.66 17.48
N PRO A 242 -10.95 10.03 18.61
CA PRO A 242 -11.60 9.08 19.51
C PRO A 242 -12.55 8.12 18.77
N GLY A 243 -12.48 6.83 19.09
CA GLY A 243 -13.30 5.79 18.48
C GLY A 243 -12.88 4.39 18.94
N PRO A 244 -13.60 3.33 18.54
CA PRO A 244 -13.38 1.95 19.03
C PRO A 244 -11.99 1.40 18.69
N TRP A 245 -11.36 1.89 17.61
CA TRP A 245 -10.00 1.58 17.21
C TRP A 245 -8.91 2.01 18.20
N ARG A 246 -9.24 2.76 19.26
CA ARG A 246 -8.29 3.22 20.30
C ARG A 246 -8.36 2.40 21.60
N SER A 247 -9.18 1.35 21.65
CA SER A 247 -9.58 0.70 22.90
C SER A 247 -8.75 -0.53 23.29
N TYR A 248 -8.13 -1.22 22.34
CA TYR A 248 -7.47 -2.53 22.56
C TYR A 248 -6.15 -2.65 21.80
N GLY A 249 -5.33 -3.61 22.22
CA GLY A 249 -4.01 -3.89 21.66
C GLY A 249 -2.85 -3.28 22.45
N ASP A 250 -1.83 -4.09 22.72
CA ASP A 250 -0.57 -3.68 23.34
C ASP A 250 0.34 -2.91 22.36
N ASN A 251 0.12 -3.09 21.04
CA ASN A 251 0.72 -2.29 19.98
C ASN A 251 -0.04 -0.99 19.66
N ASN A 252 -1.17 -0.75 20.35
CA ASN A 252 -2.00 0.42 20.10
C ASN A 252 -1.47 1.64 20.87
N HIS A 253 -0.99 2.63 20.12
CA HIS A 253 -0.45 3.90 20.60
C HIS A 253 -1.30 4.55 21.71
N PHE A 254 -2.63 4.46 21.63
CA PHE A 254 -3.54 5.09 22.59
C PHE A 254 -3.70 4.28 23.88
N VAL A 255 -3.63 2.95 23.81
CA VAL A 255 -3.62 2.06 24.97
C VAL A 255 -2.30 2.20 25.73
N ILE A 256 -1.18 2.26 25.01
CA ILE A 256 0.16 2.54 25.58
C ILE A 256 0.14 3.88 26.31
N ALA A 257 -0.30 4.97 25.65
CA ALA A 257 -0.34 6.30 26.25
C ALA A 257 -1.25 6.38 27.49
N LYS A 258 -2.41 5.68 27.46
CA LYS A 258 -3.32 5.57 28.62
C LYS A 258 -2.64 4.89 29.81
N ARG A 259 -2.06 3.70 29.60
CA ARG A 259 -1.34 2.96 30.66
C ARG A 259 -0.18 3.78 31.25
N GLN A 260 0.55 4.51 30.41
CA GLN A 260 1.64 5.41 30.85
C GLN A 260 1.14 6.63 31.65
N ALA A 261 -0.07 7.12 31.38
CA ALA A 261 -0.69 8.17 32.19
C ALA A 261 -1.14 7.63 33.55
N GLU A 262 -1.81 6.48 33.56
CA GLU A 262 -2.28 5.79 34.77
C GLU A 262 -1.11 5.44 35.72
N ALA A 263 -0.02 4.87 35.18
CA ALA A 263 1.17 4.54 35.96
C ALA A 263 1.83 5.77 36.62
N ARG A 264 1.87 6.92 35.92
CA ARG A 264 2.40 8.18 36.45
C ARG A 264 1.54 8.73 37.59
N LEU A 265 0.21 8.64 37.48
CA LEU A 265 -0.71 9.06 38.55
C LEU A 265 -0.53 8.21 39.82
N VAL A 266 -0.39 6.88 39.68
CA VAL A 266 -0.13 5.97 40.81
C VAL A 266 1.21 6.26 41.47
N GLN A 267 2.26 6.55 40.69
CA GLN A 267 3.56 6.92 41.23
C GLN A 267 3.51 8.26 42.01
N GLN A 268 2.77 9.24 41.51
CA GLN A 268 2.59 10.54 42.16
C GLN A 268 1.80 10.43 43.46
N SER A 269 0.68 9.69 43.49
CA SER A 269 -0.09 9.48 44.72
C SER A 269 0.69 8.65 45.75
N GLY A 270 1.44 7.64 45.32
CA GLY A 270 2.32 6.84 46.20
C GLY A 270 3.56 7.57 46.73
N ALA A 271 3.89 8.74 46.18
CA ALA A 271 4.93 9.64 46.67
C ALA A 271 4.37 10.75 47.57
N ALA A 272 3.14 11.24 47.31
CA ALA A 272 2.46 12.23 48.15
C ALA A 272 1.89 11.65 49.46
N SER A 273 1.83 10.32 49.59
CA SER A 273 1.38 9.60 50.79
C SER A 273 2.53 9.09 51.67
N ARG A 274 3.73 9.68 51.57
CA ARG A 274 4.91 9.40 52.40
C ARG A 274 5.49 10.68 52.99
#